data_AF-A0A7C4DP16-F1
#
_entry.id   AF-A0A7C4DP16-F1
#
_cell.length_a   1.000
_cell.length_b   1.000
_cell.length_c   1.000
_cell.angle_alpha   90.00
_cell.angle_beta   90.00
_cell.angle_gamma   90.00
#
_symmetry.space_group_name_H-M   'P 1'
#
loop_
_entity.id
_entity.type
_entity.pdbx_description
1 polymer ?
#
loop_
_entity_poly.entity_id
_entity_poly.type
_entity_poly.pdbx_seq_one_letter_code
_entity_poly.pdbx_strand_id
1 'polypeptide(L)'
;MGIFRRRKYPILPKKPVPLAVKITIMLVLVFLATSLSLVVHYNQVIAARDITIVELMVENSKLRDTLRKLNLSLAEVVRVLEQRCCLPEALAHVLIKNEVLAVGKLVVELNTDLNDVYETVESIYTWIINNVKDISDPEIPAPLPDKTRCVRIVEEKYCYYEVTLVQNYIQTPWFTAKHRQGDCEDQAILAYAMIYFYLGYVRGEKVADKLLFAIIDLNSGRKHAAIIMLNKNDVIIVDPGGKYITRSGLSKVFPRGIYEELINYSNYWFEEGGIAYMHLYRVDVENGTYQKVAGGDILAVISQISSSE
;
A
#
# COMPACT_ATOMS: atom_id res chain seq x y z
N MET A 1 43.94 -90.21 13.48
CA MET A 1 45.08 -89.90 14.38
C MET A 1 46.25 -89.43 13.53
N GLY A 2 46.50 -88.13 13.45
CA GLY A 2 47.62 -87.52 12.73
C GLY A 2 48.36 -86.56 13.66
N ILE A 3 49.62 -86.86 13.97
CA ILE A 3 50.44 -86.17 14.98
C ILE A 3 50.97 -84.86 14.40
N PHE A 4 50.41 -83.72 14.83
CA PHE A 4 50.94 -82.38 14.53
C PHE A 4 52.24 -82.16 15.34
N ARG A 5 53.41 -82.36 14.70
CA ARG A 5 54.72 -81.98 15.27
C ARG A 5 54.84 -80.45 15.27
N ARG A 6 54.72 -79.81 16.46
CA ARG A 6 55.15 -78.42 16.69
C ARG A 6 56.65 -78.30 16.34
N ARG A 7 56.99 -77.62 15.24
CA ARG A 7 58.38 -77.17 14.99
C ARG A 7 58.76 -76.17 16.09
N LYS A 8 59.67 -76.58 16.99
CA LYS A 8 60.35 -75.67 17.91
C LYS A 8 61.38 -74.89 17.08
N TYR A 9 61.10 -73.62 16.79
CA TYR A 9 62.11 -72.73 16.25
C TYR A 9 63.18 -72.49 17.33
N PRO A 10 64.47 -72.51 16.98
CA PRO A 10 65.55 -72.25 17.93
C PRO A 10 65.43 -70.84 18.50
N ILE A 11 65.40 -70.75 19.82
CA ILE A 11 65.44 -69.47 20.55
C ILE A 11 66.87 -68.95 20.43
N LEU A 12 67.13 -68.08 19.46
CA LEU A 12 68.40 -67.37 19.33
C LEU A 12 68.64 -66.52 20.60
N PRO A 13 69.88 -66.47 21.13
CA PRO A 13 70.20 -65.64 22.28
C PRO A 13 69.96 -64.17 21.94
N LYS A 14 69.05 -63.52 22.68
CA LYS A 14 68.80 -62.08 22.54
C LYS A 14 70.08 -61.31 22.90
N LYS A 15 70.81 -60.83 21.90
CA LYS A 15 71.89 -59.85 22.12
C LYS A 15 71.27 -58.60 22.78
N PRO A 16 71.88 -58.06 23.86
CA PRO A 16 71.35 -56.87 24.51
C PRO A 16 71.36 -55.70 23.51
N VAL A 17 70.20 -55.09 23.31
CA VAL A 17 70.07 -53.89 22.50
C VAL A 17 70.89 -52.77 23.15
N PRO A 18 71.80 -52.10 22.42
CA PRO A 18 72.62 -51.02 22.96
C PRO A 18 71.76 -49.93 23.61
N LEU A 19 72.21 -49.38 24.73
CA LEU A 19 71.47 -48.33 25.47
C LEU A 19 71.12 -47.13 24.58
N ALA A 20 72.03 -46.74 23.69
CA ALA A 20 71.80 -45.68 22.70
C ALA A 20 70.58 -45.97 21.80
N VAL A 21 70.41 -47.21 21.33
CA VAL A 21 69.27 -47.62 20.49
C VAL A 21 67.96 -47.57 21.30
N LYS A 22 67.99 -47.96 22.58
CA LYS A 22 66.82 -47.84 23.47
C LYS A 22 66.41 -46.38 23.70
N ILE A 23 67.38 -45.49 23.91
CA ILE A 23 67.15 -44.05 24.07
C ILE A 23 66.57 -43.45 22.79
N THR A 24 67.15 -43.76 21.62
CA THR A 24 66.62 -43.28 20.33
C THR A 24 65.19 -43.74 20.09
N ILE A 25 64.88 -45.02 20.33
CA ILE A 25 63.52 -45.54 20.21
C ILE A 25 62.57 -44.80 21.17
N MET A 26 62.98 -44.57 22.42
CA MET A 26 62.18 -43.84 23.39
C MET A 26 61.90 -42.41 22.95
N LEU A 27 62.90 -41.69 22.44
CA LEU A 27 62.74 -40.32 21.92
C LEU A 27 61.81 -40.27 20.71
N VAL A 28 61.92 -41.22 19.79
CA VAL A 28 61.01 -41.34 18.63
C VAL A 28 59.58 -41.61 19.07
N LEU A 29 59.37 -42.51 20.05
CA LEU A 29 58.04 -42.80 20.58
C LEU A 29 57.42 -41.60 21.30
N VAL A 30 58.22 -40.84 22.07
CA VAL A 30 57.77 -39.59 22.70
C VAL A 30 57.38 -38.57 21.64
N PHE A 31 58.20 -38.38 20.60
CA PHE A 31 57.90 -37.47 19.49
C PHE A 31 56.62 -37.88 18.72
N LEU A 32 56.43 -39.17 18.46
CA LEU A 32 55.21 -39.69 17.83
C LEU A 32 53.98 -39.53 18.71
N ALA A 33 54.10 -39.73 20.02
CA ALA A 33 53.00 -39.54 20.95
C ALA A 33 52.61 -38.05 21.09
N THR A 34 53.59 -37.13 21.15
CA THR A 34 53.31 -35.69 21.23
C THR A 34 52.72 -35.16 19.93
N SER A 35 53.25 -35.56 18.77
CA SER A 35 52.69 -35.19 17.46
C SER A 35 51.27 -35.74 17.25
N LEU A 36 50.98 -36.98 17.65
CA LEU A 36 49.62 -37.53 17.57
C LEU A 36 48.66 -36.78 18.51
N SER A 37 49.09 -36.46 19.73
CA SER A 37 48.31 -35.66 20.69
C SER A 37 47.97 -34.26 20.14
N LEU A 38 48.95 -33.60 19.51
CA LEU A 38 48.76 -32.31 18.83
C LEU A 38 47.74 -32.40 17.69
N VAL A 39 47.81 -33.45 16.86
CA VAL A 39 46.85 -33.66 15.76
C VAL A 39 45.44 -33.93 16.28
N VAL A 40 45.29 -34.77 17.32
CA VAL A 40 43.99 -35.05 17.95
C VAL A 40 43.40 -33.77 18.56
N HIS A 41 44.19 -32.99 19.28
CA HIS A 41 43.75 -31.72 19.87
C HIS A 41 43.34 -30.72 18.78
N TYR A 42 44.14 -30.57 17.72
CA TYR A 42 43.83 -29.72 16.58
C TYR A 42 42.51 -30.10 15.89
N ASN A 43 42.30 -31.40 15.66
CA ASN A 43 41.05 -31.90 15.07
C ASN A 43 39.84 -31.68 15.98
N GLN A 44 39.99 -31.83 17.30
CA GLN A 44 38.93 -31.51 18.26
C GLN A 44 38.57 -30.01 18.26
N VAL A 45 39.57 -29.13 18.18
CA VAL A 45 39.35 -27.68 18.09
C VAL A 45 38.65 -27.30 16.79
N ILE A 46 39.02 -27.90 15.65
CA ILE A 46 38.33 -27.69 14.38
C ILE A 46 36.88 -28.17 14.48
N ALA A 47 36.65 -29.37 14.98
CA ALA A 47 35.29 -29.92 15.10
C ALA A 47 34.40 -29.05 15.99
N ALA A 48 34.91 -28.57 17.13
CA ALA A 48 34.18 -27.65 18.00
C ALA A 48 33.86 -26.32 17.30
N ARG A 49 34.82 -25.74 16.56
CA ARG A 49 34.60 -24.53 15.77
C ARG A 49 33.53 -24.72 14.69
N ASP A 50 33.56 -25.85 13.98
CA ASP A 50 32.63 -26.14 12.90
C ASP A 50 31.20 -26.33 13.45
N ILE A 51 31.05 -26.94 14.64
CA ILE A 51 29.75 -27.00 15.35
C ILE A 51 29.23 -25.59 15.66
N THR A 52 30.07 -24.73 16.25
CA THR A 52 29.68 -23.34 16.55
C THR A 52 29.30 -22.56 15.29
N ILE A 53 30.02 -22.74 14.18
CA ILE A 53 29.67 -22.11 12.90
C ILE A 53 28.28 -22.58 12.44
N VAL A 54 27.99 -23.89 12.50
CA VAL A 54 26.69 -24.43 12.11
C VAL A 54 25.57 -23.89 13.02
N GLU A 55 25.78 -23.82 14.33
CA GLU A 55 24.82 -23.24 15.28
C GLU A 55 24.53 -21.76 14.95
N LEU A 56 25.57 -20.96 14.70
CA LEU A 56 25.43 -19.55 14.30
C LEU A 56 24.70 -19.41 12.95
N MET A 57 24.94 -20.31 12.00
CA MET A 57 24.21 -20.32 10.73
C MET A 57 22.72 -20.61 10.92
N VAL A 58 22.38 -21.57 11.78
CA VAL A 58 20.98 -21.89 12.11
C VAL A 58 20.31 -20.72 12.82
N GLU A 59 20.98 -20.10 13.79
CA GLU A 59 20.45 -18.91 14.49
C GLU A 59 20.25 -17.72 13.55
N ASN A 60 21.24 -17.42 12.70
CA ASN A 60 21.14 -16.38 11.68
C ASN A 60 20.00 -16.65 10.69
N SER A 61 19.76 -17.91 10.30
CA SER A 61 18.61 -18.28 9.46
C SER A 61 17.27 -17.98 10.15
N LYS A 62 17.13 -18.33 11.43
CA LYS A 62 15.91 -18.03 12.21
C LYS A 62 15.69 -16.52 12.38
N LEU A 63 16.77 -15.76 12.60
CA LEU A 63 16.71 -14.32 12.71
C LEU A 63 16.25 -13.67 11.40
N ARG A 64 16.79 -14.12 10.26
CA ARG A 64 16.36 -13.65 8.92
C ARG A 64 14.89 -13.95 8.67
N ASP A 65 14.42 -15.16 8.99
CA ASP A 65 13.01 -15.51 8.85
C ASP A 65 12.10 -14.63 9.70
N THR A 66 12.52 -14.33 10.93
CA THR A 66 11.78 -13.43 11.84
C THR A 66 11.74 -12.02 11.30
N LEU A 67 12.89 -11.49 10.85
CA LEU A 67 12.98 -10.15 10.28
C LEU A 67 12.12 -10.02 9.02
N ARG A 68 12.12 -11.04 8.15
CA ARG A 68 11.28 -11.09 6.95
C ARG A 68 9.79 -11.04 7.29
N LYS A 69 9.33 -11.84 8.25
CA LYS A 69 7.92 -11.82 8.71
C LYS A 69 7.54 -10.46 9.29
N LEU A 70 8.39 -9.88 10.13
CA LEU A 70 8.15 -8.56 10.72
C LEU A 70 8.05 -7.48 9.62
N ASN A 71 8.94 -7.52 8.64
CA ASN A 71 8.95 -6.57 7.52
C ASN A 71 7.68 -6.67 6.67
N LEU A 72 7.19 -7.89 6.40
CA LEU A 72 5.91 -8.09 5.71
C LEU A 72 4.72 -7.57 6.51
N SER A 73 4.66 -7.86 7.81
CA SER A 73 3.59 -7.34 8.68
C SER A 73 3.63 -5.82 8.78
N LEU A 74 4.82 -5.22 8.84
CA LEU A 74 4.96 -3.76 8.89
C LEU A 74 4.51 -3.10 7.58
N ALA A 75 4.90 -3.67 6.43
CA ALA A 75 4.44 -3.20 5.13
C ALA A 75 2.91 -3.28 5.00
N GLU A 76 2.29 -4.33 5.54
CA GLU A 76 0.84 -4.48 5.56
C GLU A 76 0.16 -3.44 6.45
N VAL A 77 0.70 -3.16 7.64
CA VAL A 77 0.18 -2.09 8.51
C VAL A 77 0.25 -0.74 7.80
N VAL A 78 1.39 -0.42 7.18
CA VAL A 78 1.57 0.83 6.41
C VAL A 78 0.54 0.93 5.29
N ARG A 79 0.36 -0.14 4.51
CA ARG A 79 -0.65 -0.20 3.44
C ARG A 79 -2.06 0.06 3.98
N VAL A 80 -2.41 -0.52 5.13
CA VAL A 80 -3.71 -0.29 5.77
C VAL A 80 -3.84 1.17 6.20
N LEU A 81 -2.79 1.80 6.74
CA LEU A 81 -2.84 3.21 7.11
C LEU A 81 -3.00 4.12 5.87
N GLU A 82 -2.24 3.89 4.80
CA GLU A 82 -2.38 4.64 3.53
C GLU A 82 -3.81 4.57 2.99
N GLN A 83 -4.42 3.38 3.02
CA GLN A 83 -5.82 3.17 2.62
C GLN A 83 -6.86 3.87 3.50
N ARG A 84 -6.45 4.47 4.61
CA ARG A 84 -7.32 5.22 5.53
C ARG A 84 -7.05 6.72 5.51
N CYS A 85 -5.92 7.18 4.98
CA CYS A 85 -5.53 8.57 5.11
C CYS A 85 -4.95 9.22 3.85
N CYS A 86 -4.75 8.45 2.79
CA CYS A 86 -4.10 8.95 1.59
C CYS A 86 -4.98 8.69 0.38
N LEU A 87 -5.32 9.76 -0.35
CA LEU A 87 -5.81 9.63 -1.71
C LEU A 87 -4.61 9.57 -2.68
N PRO A 88 -4.65 8.71 -3.71
CA PRO A 88 -5.80 7.91 -4.14
C PRO A 88 -5.97 6.54 -3.46
N GLU A 89 -5.03 6.09 -2.63
CA GLU A 89 -5.01 4.72 -2.05
C GLU A 89 -6.31 4.35 -1.30
N ALA A 90 -6.92 5.32 -0.61
CA ALA A 90 -8.16 5.14 0.13
C ALA A 90 -9.37 4.84 -0.76
N LEU A 91 -9.36 5.22 -2.05
CA LEU A 91 -10.46 4.93 -2.98
C LEU A 91 -10.73 3.42 -3.05
N ALA A 92 -9.68 2.60 -2.94
CA ALA A 92 -9.79 1.14 -2.95
C ALA A 92 -10.53 0.55 -1.75
N HIS A 93 -10.67 1.32 -0.68
CA HIS A 93 -11.37 0.92 0.52
C HIS A 93 -12.77 1.52 0.60
N VAL A 94 -12.92 2.79 0.24
CA VAL A 94 -14.15 3.56 0.47
C VAL A 94 -15.12 3.57 -0.70
N LEU A 95 -14.65 3.32 -1.93
CA LEU A 95 -15.48 3.25 -3.14
C LEU A 95 -15.55 1.82 -3.69
N ILE A 96 -15.97 0.89 -2.83
CA ILE A 96 -16.26 -0.50 -3.18
C ILE A 96 -17.77 -0.75 -3.22
N LYS A 97 -18.17 -1.84 -3.90
CA LYS A 97 -19.57 -2.23 -4.11
C LYS A 97 -20.42 -2.17 -2.85
N ASN A 98 -19.92 -2.73 -1.76
CA ASN A 98 -20.67 -2.76 -0.50
C ASN A 98 -20.93 -1.35 0.06
N GLU A 99 -19.95 -0.46 -0.02
CA GLU A 99 -20.09 0.92 0.44
C GLU A 99 -21.04 1.74 -0.46
N VAL A 100 -20.99 1.51 -1.78
CA VAL A 100 -21.93 2.12 -2.74
C VAL A 100 -23.37 1.64 -2.49
N LEU A 101 -23.57 0.33 -2.28
CA LEU A 101 -24.89 -0.22 -1.96
C LEU A 101 -25.41 0.28 -0.61
N ALA A 102 -24.53 0.54 0.36
CA ALA A 102 -24.92 0.99 1.70
C ALA A 102 -25.57 2.38 1.71
N VAL A 103 -25.30 3.23 0.72
CA VAL A 103 -25.97 4.54 0.55
C VAL A 103 -27.22 4.46 -0.35
N GLY A 104 -27.51 3.30 -0.94
CA GLY A 104 -28.59 3.16 -1.92
C GLY A 104 -29.99 3.49 -1.39
N LYS A 105 -30.28 3.11 -0.13
CA LYS A 105 -31.55 3.47 0.51
C LYS A 105 -31.75 4.99 0.58
N LEU A 106 -30.70 5.72 0.95
CA LEU A 106 -30.75 7.18 1.02
C LEU A 106 -31.02 7.78 -0.36
N VAL A 107 -30.36 7.27 -1.40
CA VAL A 107 -30.59 7.73 -2.78
C VAL A 107 -32.05 7.53 -3.19
N VAL A 108 -32.64 6.35 -2.94
CA VAL A 108 -34.06 6.09 -3.26
C VAL A 108 -35.01 7.01 -2.48
N GLU A 109 -34.70 7.34 -1.23
CA GLU A 109 -35.50 8.24 -0.39
C GLU A 109 -35.47 9.71 -0.86
N LEU A 110 -34.48 10.12 -1.66
CA LEU A 110 -34.43 11.46 -2.27
C LEU A 110 -35.46 11.66 -3.39
N ASN A 111 -36.32 10.67 -3.66
CA ASN A 111 -37.34 10.70 -4.71
C ASN A 111 -36.75 11.01 -6.10
N THR A 112 -35.66 10.29 -6.43
CA THR A 112 -34.93 10.48 -7.69
C THR A 112 -35.82 10.23 -8.89
N ASP A 113 -35.86 11.19 -9.83
CA ASP A 113 -36.51 10.97 -11.13
C ASP A 113 -35.63 10.03 -11.98
N LEU A 114 -36.23 8.93 -12.44
CA LEU A 114 -35.57 7.98 -13.34
C LEU A 114 -35.21 8.62 -14.68
N ASN A 115 -35.92 9.67 -15.10
CA ASN A 115 -35.78 10.30 -16.40
C ASN A 115 -34.89 11.54 -16.38
N ASP A 116 -34.73 12.21 -15.24
CA ASP A 116 -33.90 13.41 -15.10
C ASP A 116 -32.66 13.15 -14.23
N VAL A 117 -31.53 12.89 -14.90
CA VAL A 117 -30.22 12.71 -14.24
C VAL A 117 -29.82 13.99 -13.51
N TYR A 118 -30.08 15.15 -14.08
CA TYR A 118 -29.55 16.41 -13.58
C TYR A 118 -30.30 16.85 -12.33
N GLU A 119 -31.63 16.69 -12.29
CA GLU A 119 -32.42 16.92 -11.09
C GLU A 119 -32.05 15.96 -9.96
N THR A 120 -31.76 14.69 -10.29
CA THR A 120 -31.28 13.72 -9.30
C THR A 120 -29.90 14.11 -8.76
N VAL A 121 -28.95 14.47 -9.62
CA VAL A 121 -27.62 14.93 -9.21
C VAL A 121 -27.71 16.20 -8.36
N GLU A 122 -28.60 17.13 -8.72
CA GLU A 122 -28.89 18.33 -7.92
C GLU A 122 -29.45 17.98 -6.55
N SER A 123 -30.36 17.00 -6.47
CA SER A 123 -30.96 16.54 -5.21
C SER A 123 -29.91 15.89 -4.30
N ILE A 124 -29.01 15.08 -4.86
CA ILE A 124 -27.89 14.48 -4.13
C ILE A 124 -26.95 15.57 -3.60
N TYR A 125 -26.49 16.48 -4.46
CA TYR A 125 -25.64 17.61 -4.07
C TYR A 125 -26.30 18.45 -2.97
N THR A 126 -27.57 18.83 -3.16
CA THR A 126 -28.33 19.66 -2.23
C THR A 126 -28.53 18.97 -0.89
N TRP A 127 -28.76 17.65 -0.89
CA TRP A 127 -28.86 16.90 0.34
C TRP A 127 -27.53 16.91 1.10
N ILE A 128 -26.41 16.67 0.43
CA ILE A 128 -25.08 16.63 1.06
C ILE A 128 -24.77 17.98 1.71
N ILE A 129 -24.85 19.09 0.97
CA ILE A 129 -24.48 20.42 1.51
C ILE A 129 -25.38 20.89 2.67
N ASN A 130 -26.61 20.37 2.75
CA ASN A 130 -27.56 20.74 3.81
C ASN A 130 -27.52 19.80 5.02
N ASN A 131 -26.98 18.58 4.86
CA ASN A 131 -27.02 17.56 5.89
C ASN A 131 -25.64 17.14 6.39
N VAL A 132 -24.57 17.33 5.63
CA VAL A 132 -23.20 16.96 6.02
C VAL A 132 -22.45 18.22 6.43
N LYS A 133 -21.97 18.24 7.67
CA LYS A 133 -21.17 19.34 8.19
C LYS A 133 -19.71 19.13 7.84
N ASP A 134 -19.09 20.19 7.31
CA ASP A 134 -17.65 20.29 7.16
C ASP A 134 -16.99 20.35 8.54
N ILE A 135 -16.23 19.30 8.88
CA ILE A 135 -15.52 19.17 10.15
C ILE A 135 -14.12 18.63 9.89
N SER A 136 -13.16 19.07 10.69
CA SER A 136 -11.81 18.48 10.65
C SER A 136 -11.81 17.06 11.20
N ASP A 137 -11.00 16.21 10.59
CA ASP A 137 -10.82 14.84 11.01
C ASP A 137 -10.09 14.69 12.36
N PRO A 138 -10.29 13.55 13.06
CA PRO A 138 -9.46 13.19 14.19
C PRO A 138 -8.02 12.93 13.76
N GLU A 139 -7.08 13.13 14.69
CA GLU A 139 -5.70 12.71 14.48
C GLU A 139 -5.60 11.19 14.39
N ILE A 140 -5.01 10.70 13.30
CA ILE A 140 -4.72 9.28 13.07
C ILE A 140 -3.25 9.08 12.68
N PRO A 141 -2.67 7.91 12.98
CA PRO A 141 -1.34 7.58 12.49
C PRO A 141 -1.34 7.43 10.97
N ALA A 142 -0.42 8.10 10.29
CA ALA A 142 -0.19 7.98 8.86
C ALA A 142 1.31 7.78 8.57
N PRO A 143 1.66 6.93 7.60
CA PRO A 143 3.03 6.79 7.18
C PRO A 143 3.50 8.05 6.45
N LEU A 144 4.80 8.30 6.47
CA LEU A 144 5.47 9.33 5.69
C LEU A 144 6.23 8.66 4.53
N PRO A 145 5.64 8.56 3.32
CA PRO A 145 6.26 7.83 2.22
C PRO A 145 7.62 8.40 1.80
N ASP A 146 7.76 9.72 1.85
CA ASP A 146 9.00 10.47 1.55
C ASP A 146 10.13 10.18 2.53
N LYS A 147 9.80 9.72 3.74
CA LYS A 147 10.76 9.34 4.78
C LYS A 147 10.97 7.83 4.90
N THR A 148 10.34 7.04 4.05
CA THR A 148 10.54 5.59 4.03
C THR A 148 11.95 5.25 3.54
N ARG A 149 12.69 4.47 4.34
CA ARG A 149 14.06 4.05 4.01
C ARG A 149 14.12 2.55 3.91
N CYS A 150 14.66 2.03 2.80
CA CYS A 150 14.83 0.60 2.64
C CYS A 150 16.30 0.24 2.45
N VAL A 151 16.73 -0.83 3.11
CA VAL A 151 18.06 -1.42 2.97
C VAL A 151 17.94 -2.82 2.38
N ARG A 152 18.95 -3.24 1.61
CA ARG A 152 19.03 -4.62 1.12
C ARG A 152 20.04 -5.37 1.97
N ILE A 153 19.60 -6.47 2.59
CA ILE A 153 20.48 -7.38 3.33
C ILE A 153 20.51 -8.69 2.55
N VAL A 154 21.67 -9.00 1.95
CA VAL A 154 21.82 -10.07 0.95
C VAL A 154 20.92 -9.79 -0.25
N GLU A 155 19.84 -10.56 -0.46
CA GLU A 155 18.92 -10.43 -1.59
C GLU A 155 17.56 -9.84 -1.18
N GLU A 156 17.30 -9.69 0.12
CA GLU A 156 16.01 -9.26 0.66
C GLU A 156 15.98 -7.75 0.97
N LYS A 157 14.83 -7.12 0.71
CA LYS A 157 14.59 -5.68 0.95
C LYS A 157 13.84 -5.50 2.26
N TYR A 158 14.41 -4.70 3.15
CA TYR A 158 13.84 -4.37 4.45
C TYR A 158 13.57 -2.87 4.51
N CYS A 159 12.37 -2.48 4.91
CA CYS A 159 11.95 -1.09 4.95
C CYS A 159 11.66 -0.64 6.39
N TYR A 160 12.13 0.56 6.69
CA TYR A 160 11.80 1.33 7.87
C TYR A 160 10.83 2.43 7.45
N TYR A 161 9.76 2.59 8.23
CA TYR A 161 8.69 3.54 7.97
C TYR A 161 8.61 4.52 9.13
N GLU A 162 8.58 5.81 8.83
CA GLU A 162 8.26 6.85 9.80
C GLU A 162 6.75 7.07 9.78
N VAL A 163 6.15 7.21 10.96
CA VAL A 163 4.71 7.45 11.13
C VAL A 163 4.53 8.75 11.91
N THR A 164 3.59 9.57 11.48
CA THR A 164 3.20 10.81 12.17
C THR A 164 1.68 10.81 12.41
N LEU A 165 1.20 11.72 13.25
CA LEU A 165 -0.23 12.01 13.34
C LEU A 165 -0.62 13.01 12.26
N VAL A 166 -1.73 12.74 11.57
CA VAL A 166 -2.37 13.62 10.58
C VAL A 166 -3.87 13.69 10.85
N GLN A 167 -4.50 14.80 10.50
CA GLN A 167 -5.96 14.99 10.55
C GLN A 167 -6.53 14.78 9.15
N ASN A 168 -6.56 13.53 8.69
CA ASN A 168 -6.98 13.18 7.33
C ASN A 168 -7.49 11.73 7.29
N TYR A 169 -8.56 11.42 8.02
CA TYR A 169 -9.18 10.10 8.03
C TYR A 169 -10.27 10.01 6.96
N ILE A 170 -9.98 9.31 5.87
CA ILE A 170 -10.92 9.13 4.76
C ILE A 170 -12.07 8.21 5.20
N GLN A 171 -13.28 8.75 5.26
CA GLN A 171 -14.48 8.06 5.70
C GLN A 171 -15.13 7.28 4.56
N THR A 172 -15.89 6.24 4.92
CA THR A 172 -16.73 5.56 3.93
C THR A 172 -18.00 6.36 3.66
N PRO A 173 -18.60 6.26 2.46
CA PRO A 173 -19.84 6.96 2.11
C PRO A 173 -20.95 6.77 3.15
N TRP A 174 -21.16 5.53 3.60
CA TRP A 174 -22.18 5.24 4.61
C TRP A 174 -21.90 5.93 5.94
N PHE A 175 -20.62 5.99 6.37
CA PHE A 175 -20.24 6.64 7.61
C PHE A 175 -20.52 8.14 7.54
N THR A 176 -20.06 8.82 6.47
CA THR A 176 -20.31 10.26 6.23
C THR A 176 -21.81 10.56 6.20
N ALA A 177 -22.60 9.75 5.48
CA ALA A 177 -24.05 9.92 5.38
C ALA A 177 -24.77 9.73 6.73
N LYS A 178 -24.38 8.71 7.50
CA LYS A 178 -24.97 8.39 8.81
C LYS A 178 -24.63 9.43 9.87
N HIS A 179 -23.36 9.83 9.92
CA HIS A 179 -22.85 10.74 10.95
C HIS A 179 -22.99 12.21 10.57
N ARG A 180 -23.36 12.52 9.31
CA ARG A 180 -23.66 13.88 8.85
C ARG A 180 -22.49 14.82 9.04
N GLN A 181 -21.28 14.30 8.85
CA GLN A 181 -20.03 15.02 9.08
C GLN A 181 -18.94 14.43 8.17
N GLY A 182 -18.03 15.28 7.72
CA GLY A 182 -16.88 14.92 6.88
C GLY A 182 -16.38 16.15 6.14
N ASP A 183 -15.08 16.22 5.87
CA ASP A 183 -14.45 17.31 5.14
C ASP A 183 -14.62 17.14 3.61
N CYS A 184 -13.71 17.72 2.81
CA CYS A 184 -13.89 17.81 1.37
C CYS A 184 -13.84 16.45 0.66
N GLU A 185 -12.90 15.57 1.04
CA GLU A 185 -12.78 14.23 0.49
C GLU A 185 -13.97 13.34 0.83
N ASP A 186 -14.44 13.37 2.08
CA ASP A 186 -15.55 12.56 2.56
C ASP A 186 -16.84 12.90 1.82
N GLN A 187 -17.08 14.20 1.65
CA GLN A 187 -18.23 14.69 0.90
C GLN A 187 -18.15 14.34 -0.60
N ALA A 188 -16.96 14.40 -1.21
CA ALA A 188 -16.76 13.97 -2.58
C ALA A 188 -16.95 12.46 -2.75
N ILE A 189 -16.46 11.65 -1.81
CA ILE A 189 -16.62 10.19 -1.76
C ILE A 189 -18.10 9.81 -1.62
N LEU A 190 -18.83 10.49 -0.74
CA LEU A 190 -20.26 10.31 -0.59
C LEU A 190 -21.02 10.67 -1.88
N ALA A 191 -20.71 11.82 -2.49
CA ALA A 191 -21.31 12.22 -3.76
C ALA A 191 -21.04 11.20 -4.88
N TYR A 192 -19.79 10.72 -4.97
CA TYR A 192 -19.41 9.68 -5.92
C TYR A 192 -20.27 8.43 -5.75
N ALA A 193 -20.35 7.90 -4.53
CA ALA A 193 -21.08 6.68 -4.24
C ALA A 193 -22.59 6.82 -4.50
N MET A 194 -23.20 7.94 -4.13
CA MET A 194 -24.62 8.19 -4.36
C MET A 194 -24.96 8.30 -5.85
N ILE A 195 -24.15 9.04 -6.62
CA ILE A 195 -24.34 9.18 -8.07
C ILE A 195 -24.03 7.87 -8.79
N TYR A 196 -22.99 7.14 -8.38
CA TYR A 196 -22.70 5.81 -8.91
C TYR A 196 -23.89 4.88 -8.67
N PHE A 197 -24.45 4.86 -7.47
CA PHE A 197 -25.61 4.03 -7.15
C PHE A 197 -26.79 4.35 -8.08
N TYR A 198 -27.11 5.63 -8.24
CA TYR A 198 -28.19 6.06 -9.13
C TYR A 198 -27.94 5.65 -10.59
N LEU A 199 -26.77 5.97 -11.16
CA LEU A 199 -26.48 5.65 -12.56
C LEU A 199 -26.42 4.14 -12.79
N GLY A 200 -25.72 3.40 -11.94
CA GLY A 200 -25.44 1.98 -12.13
C GLY A 200 -26.60 1.06 -11.73
N TYR A 201 -27.20 1.28 -10.57
CA TYR A 201 -28.19 0.37 -9.99
C TYR A 201 -29.63 0.80 -10.23
N VAL A 202 -29.90 2.11 -10.27
CA VAL A 202 -31.25 2.63 -10.53
C VAL A 202 -31.51 2.74 -12.03
N ARG A 203 -30.55 3.25 -12.81
CA ARG A 203 -30.69 3.42 -14.27
C ARG A 203 -30.10 2.28 -15.11
N GLY A 204 -29.28 1.40 -14.53
CA GLY A 204 -28.65 0.31 -15.26
C GLY A 204 -27.56 0.76 -16.25
N GLU A 205 -26.97 1.94 -16.03
CA GLU A 205 -25.96 2.51 -16.93
C GLU A 205 -24.54 2.03 -16.59
N LYS A 206 -23.68 2.01 -17.61
CA LYS A 206 -22.25 1.79 -17.41
C LYS A 206 -21.61 3.07 -16.86
N VAL A 207 -21.31 3.07 -15.56
CA VAL A 207 -20.84 4.26 -14.83
C VAL A 207 -19.34 4.57 -15.04
N ALA A 208 -18.51 3.54 -15.25
CA ALA A 208 -17.05 3.67 -15.29
C ALA A 208 -16.53 4.69 -16.33
N ASP A 209 -17.29 4.93 -17.41
CA ASP A 209 -16.92 5.86 -18.47
C ASP A 209 -17.52 7.27 -18.28
N LYS A 210 -18.35 7.45 -17.25
CA LYS A 210 -19.13 8.67 -17.02
C LYS A 210 -18.79 9.41 -15.73
N LEU A 211 -18.10 8.77 -14.78
CA LEU A 211 -17.88 9.34 -13.45
C LEU A 211 -16.42 9.21 -13.01
N LEU A 212 -15.78 10.36 -12.80
CA LEU A 212 -14.39 10.48 -12.37
C LEU A 212 -14.31 11.11 -10.98
N PHE A 213 -13.37 10.62 -10.18
CA PHE A 213 -12.99 11.23 -8.92
C PHE A 213 -11.82 12.20 -9.16
N ALA A 214 -11.93 13.43 -8.68
CA ALA A 214 -10.92 14.47 -8.84
C ALA A 214 -10.19 14.73 -7.52
N ILE A 215 -8.87 14.60 -7.53
CA ILE A 215 -7.97 15.09 -6.47
C ILE A 215 -7.35 16.39 -6.99
N ILE A 216 -7.46 17.46 -6.22
CA ILE A 216 -7.14 18.82 -6.64
C ILE A 216 -6.10 19.41 -5.70
N ASP A 217 -5.01 19.92 -6.27
CA ASP A 217 -4.04 20.76 -5.57
C ASP A 217 -4.27 22.22 -5.98
N LEU A 218 -4.55 23.08 -5.01
CA LEU A 218 -4.74 24.51 -5.21
C LEU A 218 -3.39 25.24 -5.16
N ASN A 219 -3.28 26.41 -5.79
CA ASN A 219 -2.04 27.20 -5.80
C ASN A 219 -1.61 27.68 -4.40
N SER A 220 -2.54 27.74 -3.44
CA SER A 220 -2.26 28.00 -2.02
C SER A 220 -1.55 26.85 -1.29
N GLY A 221 -1.46 25.66 -1.92
CA GLY A 221 -0.97 24.42 -1.30
C GLY A 221 -2.05 23.63 -0.56
N ARG A 222 -3.28 24.14 -0.48
CA ARG A 222 -4.43 23.37 0.02
C ARG A 222 -4.80 22.26 -0.96
N LYS A 223 -5.22 21.12 -0.41
CA LYS A 223 -5.80 20.02 -1.17
C LYS A 223 -7.32 20.09 -1.12
N HIS A 224 -7.96 19.58 -2.16
CA HIS A 224 -9.41 19.52 -2.30
C HIS A 224 -9.83 18.28 -3.09
N ALA A 225 -11.10 17.90 -3.01
CA ALA A 225 -11.66 16.79 -3.76
C ALA A 225 -13.03 17.14 -4.33
N ALA A 226 -13.31 16.61 -5.52
CA ALA A 226 -14.59 16.76 -6.21
C ALA A 226 -14.85 15.54 -7.11
N ILE A 227 -15.99 15.51 -7.78
CA ILE A 227 -16.27 14.53 -8.82
C ILE A 227 -16.62 15.22 -10.15
N ILE A 228 -16.30 14.55 -11.25
CA ILE A 228 -16.60 15.02 -12.59
C ILE A 228 -17.42 13.96 -13.30
N MET A 229 -18.63 14.33 -13.73
CA MET A 229 -19.45 13.55 -14.63
C MET A 229 -19.16 13.97 -16.07
N LEU A 230 -18.83 13.00 -16.93
CA LEU A 230 -18.61 13.20 -18.36
C LEU A 230 -19.90 12.97 -19.14
N ASN A 231 -20.21 13.87 -20.07
CA ASN A 231 -21.28 13.73 -21.03
C ASN A 231 -20.82 14.24 -22.40
N LYS A 232 -20.22 13.37 -23.21
CA LYS A 232 -19.62 13.74 -24.49
C LYS A 232 -18.57 14.85 -24.29
N ASN A 233 -18.71 15.95 -25.03
CA ASN A 233 -17.86 17.14 -24.93
C ASN A 233 -18.20 18.06 -23.74
N ASP A 234 -19.15 17.67 -22.89
CA ASP A 234 -19.60 18.44 -21.75
C ASP A 234 -19.32 17.70 -20.43
N VAL A 235 -19.27 18.47 -19.34
CA VAL A 235 -19.06 17.96 -17.98
C VAL A 235 -20.02 18.58 -16.98
N ILE A 236 -20.22 17.85 -15.89
CA ILE A 236 -20.81 18.36 -14.66
C ILE A 236 -19.80 18.08 -13.55
N ILE A 237 -19.31 19.14 -12.92
CA ILE A 237 -18.51 19.07 -11.71
C ILE A 237 -19.48 19.11 -10.53
N VAL A 238 -19.34 18.18 -9.61
CA VAL A 238 -20.10 18.17 -8.34
C VAL A 238 -19.09 18.21 -7.21
N ASP A 239 -19.17 19.26 -6.42
CA ASP A 239 -18.21 19.55 -5.36
C ASP A 239 -18.96 20.08 -4.13
N PRO A 240 -19.50 19.17 -3.30
CA PRO A 240 -20.25 19.57 -2.12
C PRO A 240 -19.39 20.29 -1.08
N GLY A 241 -18.13 19.86 -0.86
CA GLY A 241 -17.21 20.46 0.10
C GLY A 241 -16.82 21.90 -0.29
N GLY A 242 -16.61 22.14 -1.58
CA GLY A 242 -16.39 23.47 -2.14
C GLY A 242 -17.68 24.26 -2.38
N LYS A 243 -18.86 23.65 -2.22
CA LYS A 243 -20.19 24.22 -2.52
C LYS A 243 -20.32 24.67 -3.98
N TYR A 244 -19.72 23.90 -4.88
CA TYR A 244 -19.79 24.12 -6.31
C TYR A 244 -20.54 22.96 -6.99
N ILE A 245 -21.39 23.30 -7.95
CA ILE A 245 -21.90 22.33 -8.91
C ILE A 245 -22.17 23.07 -10.22
N THR A 246 -21.87 22.43 -11.34
CA THR A 246 -22.11 22.98 -12.67
C THR A 246 -23.58 23.30 -12.85
N ARG A 247 -23.87 24.56 -13.15
CA ARG A 247 -25.24 25.06 -13.41
C ARG A 247 -25.29 25.78 -14.73
N SER A 248 -26.45 25.81 -15.38
CA SER A 248 -26.73 26.68 -16.52
C SER A 248 -27.91 27.60 -16.24
N GLY A 249 -27.82 28.86 -16.70
CA GLY A 249 -28.92 29.83 -16.66
C GLY A 249 -29.58 29.97 -15.28
N LEU A 250 -30.90 29.72 -15.22
CA LEU A 250 -31.79 29.85 -14.05
C LEU A 250 -31.51 28.83 -12.91
N SER A 251 -30.24 28.60 -12.59
CA SER A 251 -29.76 27.81 -11.45
C SER A 251 -29.94 26.29 -11.51
N LYS A 252 -30.38 25.71 -12.63
CA LYS A 252 -30.49 24.26 -12.77
C LYS A 252 -29.13 23.62 -13.08
N VAL A 253 -28.90 22.43 -12.54
CA VAL A 253 -27.76 21.59 -12.94
C VAL A 253 -27.89 21.23 -14.41
N PHE A 254 -26.84 21.49 -15.18
CA PHE A 254 -26.82 21.20 -16.61
C PHE A 254 -25.37 21.13 -17.10
N PRO A 255 -25.02 20.16 -17.98
CA PRO A 255 -23.66 20.00 -18.43
C PRO A 255 -23.18 21.20 -19.25
N ARG A 256 -21.89 21.52 -19.15
CA ARG A 256 -21.23 22.60 -19.90
C ARG A 256 -19.97 22.08 -20.58
N GLY A 257 -19.54 22.73 -21.66
CA GLY A 257 -18.36 22.33 -22.41
C GLY A 257 -17.13 22.17 -21.52
N ILE A 258 -16.39 21.07 -21.69
CA ILE A 258 -15.21 20.70 -20.88
C ILE A 258 -14.27 21.88 -20.61
N TYR A 259 -13.90 22.60 -21.68
CA TYR A 259 -12.98 23.73 -21.59
C TYR A 259 -13.55 24.86 -20.73
N GLU A 260 -14.79 25.27 -21.00
CA GLU A 260 -15.44 26.38 -20.29
C GLU A 260 -15.57 26.04 -18.80
N GLU A 261 -16.05 24.83 -18.50
CA GLU A 261 -16.41 24.46 -17.13
C GLU A 261 -15.19 24.21 -16.24
N LEU A 262 -14.12 23.60 -16.75
CA LEU A 262 -12.89 23.45 -15.96
C LEU A 262 -12.19 24.79 -15.70
N ILE A 263 -12.27 25.74 -16.65
CA ILE A 263 -11.78 27.11 -16.42
C ILE A 263 -12.65 27.83 -15.39
N ASN A 264 -13.99 27.72 -15.49
CA ASN A 264 -14.92 28.28 -14.51
C ASN A 264 -14.66 27.72 -13.11
N TYR A 265 -14.43 26.42 -13.00
CA TYR A 265 -14.16 25.78 -11.73
C TYR A 265 -12.80 26.18 -11.16
N SER A 266 -11.76 26.33 -11.98
CA SER A 266 -10.49 26.91 -11.50
C SER A 266 -10.67 28.36 -11.01
N ASN A 267 -11.48 29.16 -11.71
CA ASN A 267 -11.77 30.54 -11.31
C ASN A 267 -12.65 30.61 -10.05
N TYR A 268 -13.47 29.60 -9.77
CA TYR A 268 -14.21 29.52 -8.51
C TYR A 268 -13.26 29.54 -7.29
N TRP A 269 -12.09 28.93 -7.44
CA TRP A 269 -11.03 28.89 -6.44
C TRP A 269 -10.04 30.08 -6.52
N PHE A 270 -10.43 31.23 -7.06
CA PHE A 270 -9.50 32.35 -7.28
C PHE A 270 -8.82 32.87 -6.00
N GLU A 271 -9.51 32.85 -4.85
CA GLU A 271 -8.93 33.23 -3.54
C GLU A 271 -7.82 32.28 -3.10
N GLU A 272 -7.83 31.05 -3.61
CA GLU A 272 -6.79 30.03 -3.40
C GLU A 272 -5.73 30.06 -4.52
N GLY A 273 -5.78 31.08 -5.39
CA GLY A 273 -4.94 31.21 -6.58
C GLY A 273 -5.36 30.34 -7.76
N GLY A 274 -6.53 29.69 -7.69
CA GLY A 274 -7.01 28.72 -8.67
C GLY A 274 -6.38 27.33 -8.51
N ILE A 275 -6.71 26.44 -9.46
CA ILE A 275 -6.24 25.05 -9.44
C ILE A 275 -4.81 24.98 -10.03
N ALA A 276 -3.86 24.50 -9.24
CA ALA A 276 -2.48 24.28 -9.67
C ALA A 276 -2.35 22.98 -10.44
N TYR A 277 -2.93 21.91 -9.89
CA TYR A 277 -2.86 20.57 -10.45
C TYR A 277 -4.16 19.81 -10.15
N MET A 278 -4.56 18.93 -11.06
CA MET A 278 -5.69 18.04 -10.87
C MET A 278 -5.32 16.64 -11.36
N HIS A 279 -5.71 15.64 -10.59
CA HIS A 279 -5.64 14.22 -10.96
C HIS A 279 -7.05 13.65 -11.06
N LEU A 280 -7.36 13.05 -12.20
CA LEU A 280 -8.65 12.40 -12.41
C LEU A 280 -8.49 10.89 -12.37
N TYR A 281 -9.34 10.23 -11.59
CA TYR A 281 -9.34 8.78 -11.41
C TYR A 281 -10.68 8.19 -11.83
N ARG A 282 -10.60 7.14 -12.65
CA ARG A 282 -11.70 6.19 -12.83
C ARG A 282 -11.62 5.16 -11.71
N VAL A 283 -12.76 4.87 -11.09
CA VAL A 283 -12.84 3.89 -10.00
C VAL A 283 -13.71 2.72 -10.45
N ASP A 284 -13.19 1.50 -10.32
CA ASP A 284 -13.93 0.27 -10.48
C ASP A 284 -14.44 -0.19 -9.12
N VAL A 285 -15.71 0.11 -8.85
CA VAL A 285 -16.31 -0.20 -7.54
C VAL A 285 -16.49 -1.69 -7.31
N GLU A 286 -16.45 -2.53 -8.35
CA GLU A 286 -16.66 -3.98 -8.16
C GLU A 286 -15.49 -4.62 -7.41
N ASN A 287 -14.27 -4.09 -7.58
CA ASN A 287 -13.06 -4.63 -6.96
C ASN A 287 -12.24 -3.60 -6.17
N GLY A 288 -12.67 -2.33 -6.14
CA GLY A 288 -11.93 -1.25 -5.46
C GLY A 288 -10.64 -0.89 -6.17
N THR A 289 -10.50 -1.14 -7.47
CA THR A 289 -9.34 -0.68 -8.22
C THR A 289 -9.61 0.72 -8.78
N TYR A 290 -8.53 1.47 -9.01
CA TYR A 290 -8.63 2.79 -9.63
C TYR A 290 -7.52 2.99 -10.65
N GLN A 291 -7.81 3.81 -11.65
CA GLN A 291 -6.90 4.16 -12.73
C GLN A 291 -6.89 5.68 -12.90
N LYS A 292 -5.70 6.27 -12.85
CA LYS A 292 -5.53 7.67 -13.25
C LYS A 292 -5.80 7.80 -14.75
N VAL A 293 -6.81 8.60 -15.12
CA VAL A 293 -7.21 8.84 -16.52
C VAL A 293 -6.62 10.12 -17.08
N ALA A 294 -6.41 11.13 -16.23
CA ALA A 294 -5.79 12.38 -16.62
C ALA A 294 -5.01 12.98 -15.44
N GLY A 295 -4.03 13.82 -15.74
CA GLY A 295 -3.47 14.72 -14.73
C GLY A 295 -2.58 15.80 -15.30
N GLY A 296 -2.58 16.95 -14.64
CA GLY A 296 -1.84 18.13 -15.07
C GLY A 296 -2.42 19.40 -14.46
N ASP A 297 -1.96 20.53 -14.97
CA ASP A 297 -2.75 21.76 -14.90
C ASP A 297 -4.09 21.61 -15.64
N ILE A 298 -4.96 22.61 -15.53
CA ILE A 298 -6.30 22.59 -16.13
C ILE A 298 -6.25 22.35 -17.65
N LEU A 299 -5.30 22.95 -18.38
CA LEU A 299 -5.22 22.81 -19.84
C LEU A 299 -4.76 21.40 -20.25
N ALA A 300 -3.81 20.83 -19.51
CA ALA A 300 -3.35 19.46 -19.71
C ALA A 300 -4.48 18.45 -19.41
N VAL A 301 -5.29 18.68 -18.38
CA VAL A 301 -6.45 17.84 -18.06
C VAL A 301 -7.51 17.93 -19.17
N ILE A 302 -7.86 19.14 -19.62
CA ILE A 302 -8.79 19.36 -20.74
C ILE A 302 -8.33 18.57 -21.98
N SER A 303 -7.06 18.69 -22.36
CA SER A 303 -6.50 18.00 -23.53
C SER A 303 -6.60 16.48 -23.42
N GLN A 304 -6.32 15.92 -22.23
CA GLN A 304 -6.35 14.47 -22.00
C GLN A 304 -7.77 13.90 -22.01
N ILE A 305 -8.75 14.59 -21.41
CA ILE A 305 -10.12 14.05 -21.35
C ILE A 305 -10.89 14.28 -22.66
N SER A 306 -10.64 15.39 -23.37
CA SER A 306 -11.26 15.64 -24.69
C SER A 306 -10.73 14.73 -25.80
N SER A 307 -9.58 14.05 -25.60
CA SER A 307 -8.99 13.12 -26.58
C SER A 307 -9.31 11.65 -26.31
N SER A 308 -10.08 11.37 -25.25
CA SER A 308 -10.43 10.02 -24.83
C SER A 308 -11.74 9.48 -25.42
N GLU A 309 -12.38 10.25 -26.32
CA GLU A 309 -13.54 9.88 -27.13
C GLU A 309 -13.15 9.44 -28.56
#